data_AF-X0W9N8-F1
#
_entry.id   AF-X0W9N8-F1
#
_cell.length_a   1.000
_cell.length_b   1.000
_cell.length_c   1.000
_cell.angle_alpha   90.00
_cell.angle_beta   90.00
_cell.angle_gamma   90.00
#
_symmetry.space_group_name_H-M   'P 1'
#
loop_
_entity.id
_entity.type
_entity.pdbx_description
1 polymer ?
#
loop_
_entity_poly.entity_id
_entity_poly.type
_entity_poly.pdbx_seq_one_letter_code
_entity_poly.pdbx_strand_id
1 'polypeptide(L)' 'SAMLFTGAKISQLALLPQGKPEAANRALAMVRKMDELCFGNCSNERECEAECPKEISIVNIARLNRQFFKAGLASAVK' A
#
# COMPACT_ATOMS: atom_id res chain seq x y z
N SER A 1 -3.66 -7.43 9.27
CA SER A 1 -3.64 -5.95 9.22
C SER A 1 -4.13 -5.45 7.86
N ALA A 2 -4.99 -4.42 7.85
CA ALA A 2 -5.49 -3.80 6.61
C ALA A 2 -4.36 -3.18 5.77
N MET A 3 -3.38 -2.53 6.42
CA MET A 3 -2.25 -1.93 5.72
C MET A 3 -1.37 -2.99 5.02
N LEU A 4 -1.19 -4.16 5.63
CA LEU A 4 -0.48 -5.29 5.00
C LEU A 4 -1.21 -5.78 3.75
N PHE A 5 -2.53 -5.96 3.84
CA PHE A 5 -3.37 -6.39 2.72
C PHE A 5 -3.38 -5.34 1.58
N THR A 6 -3.62 -4.08 1.91
CA THR A 6 -3.59 -2.97 0.95
C THR A 6 -2.23 -2.86 0.27
N GLY A 7 -1.15 -2.95 1.04
CA GLY A 7 0.21 -2.91 0.50
C GLY A 7 0.54 -4.11 -0.40
N ALA A 8 0.04 -5.31 -0.06
CA ALA A 8 0.17 -6.49 -0.91
C ALA A 8 -0.57 -6.31 -2.24
N LYS A 9 -1.80 -5.77 -2.20
CA LYS A 9 -2.61 -5.53 -3.40
C LYS A 9 -1.99 -4.48 -4.33
N ILE A 10 -1.46 -3.40 -3.76
CA ILE A 10 -0.73 -2.38 -4.53
C ILE A 10 0.53 -2.99 -5.14
N SER A 11 1.28 -3.77 -4.35
CA SER A 11 2.51 -4.43 -4.79
C SER A 11 2.28 -5.39 -5.95
N GLN A 12 1.18 -6.16 -5.92
CA GLN A 12 0.80 -7.09 -6.98
C GLN A 12 0.81 -6.40 -8.35
N LEU A 13 0.18 -5.23 -8.46
CA LEU A 13 0.06 -4.50 -9.72
C LEU A 13 1.24 -3.56 -9.98
N ALA A 14 1.92 -3.06 -8.94
CA ALA A 14 3.07 -2.17 -9.09
C ALA A 14 4.31 -2.88 -9.68
N LEU A 15 4.41 -4.20 -9.54
CA LEU A 15 5.50 -5.01 -10.10
C LEU A 15 5.28 -5.32 -11.59
N LEU A 16 4.05 -5.18 -12.09
CA LEU A 16 3.71 -5.43 -13.48
C LEU A 16 3.90 -4.15 -14.32
N PRO A 17 4.45 -4.24 -15.55
CA PRO A 17 4.59 -3.08 -16.42
C PRO A 17 3.24 -2.43 -16.75
N GLN A 18 2.17 -3.22 -16.89
CA GLN A 18 0.82 -2.76 -17.17
C GLN A 18 0.24 -1.91 -16.03
N GLY A 19 0.67 -2.17 -14.78
CA GLY A 19 0.17 -1.46 -13.61
C GLY A 19 0.90 -0.17 -13.29
N LYS A 20 1.96 0.19 -14.05
CA LYS A 20 2.76 1.41 -13.85
C LYS A 20 2.00 2.71 -14.15
N PRO A 21 1.22 2.84 -15.24
CA PRO A 21 0.52 4.10 -15.57
C PRO A 21 -0.43 4.56 -14.46
N GLU A 22 -1.08 3.62 -13.78
CA GLU A 22 -2.06 3.90 -12.72
C GLU A 22 -1.49 3.82 -11.31
N ALA A 23 -0.19 3.57 -11.14
CA ALA A 23 0.40 3.24 -9.85
C ALA A 23 0.18 4.36 -8.80
N ALA A 24 0.33 5.63 -9.21
CA ALA A 24 0.15 6.78 -8.34
C ALA A 24 -1.31 6.92 -7.89
N ASN A 25 -2.25 6.92 -8.84
CA ASN A 25 -3.69 7.03 -8.57
C ASN A 25 -4.18 5.86 -7.70
N ARG A 26 -3.71 4.65 -7.96
CA ARG A 26 -4.04 3.45 -7.18
C ARG A 26 -3.58 3.58 -5.73
N ALA A 27 -2.32 3.99 -5.51
CA ALA A 27 -1.79 4.14 -4.16
C ALA A 27 -2.59 5.17 -3.36
N LEU A 28 -2.87 6.33 -3.95
CA LEU A 28 -3.67 7.39 -3.30
C LEU A 28 -5.10 6.93 -3.02
N ALA A 29 -5.78 6.33 -4.00
CA ALA A 29 -7.17 5.89 -3.85
C ALA A 29 -7.33 4.79 -2.79
N MET A 30 -6.41 3.82 -2.77
CA MET A 30 -6.47 2.72 -1.81
C MET A 30 -6.12 3.16 -0.38
N VAL A 31 -5.15 4.07 -0.21
CA VAL A 31 -4.85 4.66 1.12
C VAL A 31 -6.02 5.50 1.61
N ARG A 32 -6.58 6.39 0.77
CA ARG A 32 -7.78 7.15 1.11
C ARG A 32 -8.92 6.26 1.56
N LYS A 33 -9.16 5.14 0.86
CA LYS A 33 -10.22 4.21 1.26
C LYS A 33 -9.93 3.49 2.58
N MET A 34 -8.67 3.14 2.83
CA MET A 34 -8.24 2.54 4.09
C MET A 34 -8.44 3.51 5.26
N ASP A 35 -8.15 4.79 5.05
CA ASP A 35 -8.35 5.86 6.03
C ASP A 35 -9.84 6.15 6.26
N GLU A 36 -10.67 6.21 5.20
CA GLU A 36 -12.13 6.36 5.28
C GLU A 36 -12.80 5.27 6.12
N LEU A 37 -12.24 4.05 6.10
CA LEU A 37 -12.73 2.91 6.85
C LEU A 37 -12.12 2.81 8.25
N CYS A 38 -11.32 3.81 8.65
CA CYS A 38 -10.70 3.90 9.98
C CYS A 38 -9.84 2.68 10.35
N PHE A 39 -9.20 2.04 9.37
CA PHE A 39 -8.36 0.87 9.64
C PHE A 39 -7.01 1.21 10.31
N GLY A 40 -6.62 2.48 10.28
CA GLY A 40 -5.40 2.97 10.93
C GLY A 40 -4.09 2.60 10.22
N ASN A 41 -2.98 2.98 10.86
CA ASN A 41 -1.63 2.82 10.33
C ASN A 41 -0.85 1.68 11.02
N CYS A 42 0.20 1.19 10.37
CA CYS A 42 1.11 0.20 10.95
C CYS A 42 1.95 0.81 12.09
N SER A 43 1.94 0.17 13.26
CA SER A 43 2.74 0.52 14.44
C SER A 43 4.03 -0.31 14.58
N ASN A 44 4.28 -1.23 13.64
CA ASN A 44 5.51 -2.04 13.47
C ASN A 44 5.71 -3.22 14.44
N GLU A 45 4.64 -3.76 15.02
CA GLU A 45 4.67 -4.96 15.89
C GLU A 45 4.90 -6.25 15.11
N ARG A 46 4.66 -6.25 13.79
CA ARG A 46 4.84 -7.40 12.86
C ARG A 46 3.96 -8.63 13.11
N GLU A 47 3.00 -8.55 14.02
CA GLU A 47 2.00 -9.61 14.25
C GLU A 47 1.26 -10.00 12.95
N CYS A 48 0.96 -9.01 12.11
CA CYS A 48 0.23 -9.26 10.87
C CYS A 48 0.97 -10.09 9.81
N GLU A 49 2.30 -10.14 9.85
CA GLU A 49 3.10 -11.03 8.97
C GLU A 49 3.13 -12.45 9.55
N ALA A 50 3.27 -12.57 10.87
CA ALA A 50 3.33 -13.86 11.57
C ALA A 50 2.02 -14.66 11.46
N GLU A 51 0.87 -14.00 11.58
CA GLU A 51 -0.45 -14.65 11.53
C GLU A 51 -0.97 -14.86 10.10
N CYS A 52 -0.28 -14.33 9.07
CA CYS A 52 -0.82 -14.36 7.71
C CYS A 52 -0.77 -15.77 7.10
N PRO A 53 -1.90 -16.42 6.78
CA PRO A 53 -1.90 -17.76 6.18
C PRO A 53 -1.39 -17.79 4.74
N LYS A 54 -1.13 -16.61 4.15
CA LYS A 54 -0.57 -16.43 2.80
C LYS A 54 0.86 -15.91 2.83
N GLU A 55 1.49 -15.88 4.00
CA GLU A 55 2.91 -15.52 4.18
C GLU A 55 3.27 -14.18 3.52
N ILE A 56 2.35 -13.21 3.61
CA ILE A 56 2.55 -11.89 3.03
C ILE A 56 3.55 -11.13 3.88
N SER A 57 4.71 -10.81 3.28
CA SER A 57 5.75 -10.08 3.99
C SER A 57 5.44 -8.59 4.20
N ILE A 58 5.94 -8.01 5.30
CA ILE A 58 5.84 -6.58 5.61
C ILE A 58 6.50 -5.67 4.57
N VAL A 59 7.38 -6.22 3.72
CA VAL A 59 8.02 -5.47 2.62
C VAL A 59 6.98 -4.81 1.71
N ASN A 60 5.77 -5.39 1.62
CA ASN A 60 4.66 -4.82 0.88
C ASN A 60 4.15 -3.50 1.49
N ILE A 61 4.20 -3.34 2.81
CA ILE A 61 3.89 -2.08 3.49
C ILE A 61 4.94 -1.02 3.15
N ALA A 62 6.22 -1.39 3.17
CA ALA A 62 7.30 -0.48 2.77
C ALA A 62 7.16 -0.02 1.30
N ARG A 63 6.77 -0.93 0.40
CA ARG A 63 6.49 -0.58 -1.01
C ARG A 63 5.28 0.34 -1.14
N LEU A 64 4.20 0.10 -0.39
CA LEU A 64 3.03 0.98 -0.32
C LEU A 64 3.43 2.39 0.10
N ASN A 65 4.15 2.54 1.22
CA ASN A 65 4.58 3.85 1.71
C ASN A 65 5.42 4.58 0.65
N ARG A 66 6.35 3.88 -0.01
CA ARG A 66 7.16 4.47 -1.09
C ARG A 66 6.30 4.91 -2.28
N GLN A 67 5.29 4.14 -2.67
CA GLN A 67 4.37 4.51 -3.76
C GLN A 67 3.51 5.71 -3.36
N PHE A 68 3.03 5.76 -2.11
CA PHE A 68 2.25 6.87 -1.58
C PHE A 68 3.07 8.17 -1.56
N PHE A 69 4.29 8.14 -1.02
CA PHE A 69 5.19 9.30 -1.04
C PHE A 69 5.55 9.73 -2.46
N LYS A 70 5.86 8.79 -3.35
CA LYS A 70 6.13 9.08 -4.76
C LYS A 70 4.92 9.73 -5.44
N ALA A 71 3.71 9.22 -5.17
CA ALA A 71 2.48 9.78 -5.71
C ALA A 71 2.21 11.19 -5.16
N GLY A 72 2.43 11.42 -3.86
CA GLY A 72 2.26 12.74 -3.23
C GLY A 72 3.25 13.79 -3.73
N LEU A 73 4.50 13.40 -4.01
CA LEU A 73 5.53 14.32 -4.52
C LEU A 73 5.42 14.57 -6.04
N ALA A 74 5.01 13.54 -6.82
CA ALA A 74 4.86 13.66 -8.27
C ALA A 74 3.49 14.23 -8.68
N SER A 75 2.48 14.08 -7.83
CA SER A 75 1.19 14.75 -7.99
C SER A 75 1.39 16.21 -7.59
N ALA A 76 1.72 17.05 -8.57
CA ALA A 76 1.34 18.45 -8.50
C ALA A 76 -0.18 18.45 -8.31
N VAL A 77 -0.62 18.61 -7.07
CA VAL A 77 -1.97 19.08 -6.77
C VAL A 77 -2.10 20.38 -7.57
N LYS A 78 -2.91 20.36 -8.63
CA LYS A 78 -3.54 21.56 -9.13
C LYS A 78 -4.67 21.91 -8.20
#